data_AF-A0AAD2KI49-F1
#
_entry.id   AF-A0AAD2KI49-F1
#
_cell.length_a   1.000
_cell.length_b   1.000
_cell.length_c   1.000
_cell.angle_alpha   90.00
_cell.angle_beta   90.00
_cell.angle_gamma   90.00
#
_symmetry.space_group_name_H-M   'P 1'
#
loop_
_entity.id
_entity.type
_entity.pdbx_description
1 polymer ?
#
loop_
_entity_poly.entity_id
_entity_poly.type
_entity_poly.pdbx_seq_one_letter_code
_entity_poly.pdbx_strand_id
1 'polypeptide(L)'
;MNLSLERLAKQLDLAAANQERLRLAFGLACAQRVEYLLEEQEVVDCLASLGRYLDGAIDHEQLEQISRRAARLANQHQGSKSLDGCGHAAVSATYAVASALAGKALRAAEYAAYAAVYGQGGYGAVSDPEAFGVEFAWQTKCLESLAAGRVE
;
A
#
# COMPACT_ATOMS: atom_id res chain seq x y z
N MET A 1 -14.59 -1.51 1.25
CA MET A 1 -13.79 -1.87 2.45
C MET A 1 -13.69 -3.37 2.55
N ASN A 2 -12.54 -3.89 2.98
CA ASN A 2 -12.25 -5.33 3.03
C ASN A 2 -12.51 -5.89 4.44
N LEU A 3 -13.75 -6.35 4.68
CA LEU A 3 -14.18 -6.82 6.00
C LEU A 3 -13.39 -8.04 6.50
N SER A 4 -12.95 -8.93 5.61
CA SER A 4 -12.15 -10.10 5.97
C SER A 4 -10.77 -9.68 6.48
N LEU A 5 -10.11 -8.76 5.76
CA LEU A 5 -8.84 -8.19 6.18
C LEU A 5 -8.95 -7.46 7.52
N GLU A 6 -10.01 -6.67 7.73
CA GLU A 6 -10.23 -5.97 9.00
C GLU A 6 -10.41 -6.94 10.18
N ARG A 7 -11.15 -8.03 9.98
CA ARG A 7 -11.32 -9.07 11.01
C ARG A 7 -10.00 -9.74 11.33
N LEU A 8 -9.22 -10.12 10.31
CA LEU A 8 -7.91 -10.72 10.49
C LEU A 8 -6.94 -9.78 11.21
N ALA A 9 -6.89 -8.50 10.80
CA ALA A 9 -6.06 -7.49 11.46
C ALA A 9 -6.40 -7.33 12.95
N LYS A 10 -7.68 -7.41 13.32
CA LYS A 10 -8.10 -7.43 14.73
C LYS A 10 -7.67 -8.69 15.46
N GLN A 11 -7.79 -9.87 14.81
CA GLN A 11 -7.36 -11.15 15.40
C GLN A 11 -5.86 -11.20 15.67
N LEU A 12 -5.05 -10.60 14.80
CA LEU A 12 -3.59 -10.52 14.93
C LEU A 12 -3.13 -9.39 15.86
N ASP A 13 -4.07 -8.59 16.39
CA ASP A 13 -3.80 -7.33 17.10
C ASP A 13 -2.82 -6.44 16.32
N LEU A 14 -3.05 -6.31 15.01
CA LEU A 14 -2.11 -5.68 14.07
C LEU A 14 -1.77 -4.23 14.46
N ALA A 15 -2.60 -3.55 15.25
CA ALA A 15 -2.36 -2.19 15.74
C ALA A 15 -1.37 -2.11 16.92
N ALA A 16 -1.08 -3.22 17.60
CA ALA A 16 -0.18 -3.23 18.74
C ALA A 16 1.26 -2.85 18.37
N ALA A 17 1.97 -2.14 19.24
CA ALA A 17 3.31 -1.63 18.94
C ALA A 17 4.30 -2.73 18.49
N ASN A 18 4.22 -3.92 19.08
CA ASN A 18 5.05 -5.08 18.73
C ASN A 18 4.77 -5.66 17.33
N GLN A 19 3.68 -5.28 16.66
CA GLN A 19 3.35 -5.69 15.29
C GLN A 19 3.89 -4.73 14.21
N GLU A 20 4.76 -3.77 14.57
CA GLU A 20 5.29 -2.79 13.61
C GLU A 20 5.88 -3.45 12.36
N ARG A 21 6.74 -4.46 12.53
CA ARG A 21 7.37 -5.15 11.40
C ARG A 21 6.34 -5.83 10.50
N LEU A 22 5.30 -6.43 11.06
CA LEU A 22 4.21 -7.06 10.29
C LEU A 22 3.40 -5.99 9.53
N ARG A 23 3.09 -4.85 10.16
CA ARG A 23 2.41 -3.72 9.51
C ARG A 23 3.19 -3.20 8.32
N LEU A 24 4.49 -3.00 8.50
CA LEU A 24 5.39 -2.49 7.46
C LEU A 24 5.54 -3.49 6.32
N ALA A 25 5.73 -4.78 6.61
CA ALA A 25 5.83 -5.83 5.60
C ALA A 25 4.54 -5.98 4.79
N PHE A 26 3.37 -5.99 5.45
CA PHE A 26 2.09 -6.06 4.77
C PHE A 26 1.81 -4.80 3.93
N GLY A 27 2.11 -3.62 4.48
CA GLY A 27 2.01 -2.35 3.74
C GLY A 27 2.89 -2.32 2.50
N LEU A 28 4.15 -2.78 2.62
CA LEU A 28 5.09 -2.92 1.50
C LEU A 28 4.52 -3.83 0.41
N ALA A 29 4.07 -5.04 0.77
CA ALA A 29 3.51 -5.99 -0.19
C ALA A 29 2.30 -5.39 -0.94
N CYS A 30 1.40 -4.70 -0.24
CA CYS A 30 0.27 -4.02 -0.86
C CYS A 30 0.71 -2.93 -1.84
N ALA A 31 1.69 -2.10 -1.47
CA ALA A 31 2.17 -1.02 -2.32
C ALA A 31 2.96 -1.53 -3.54
N GLN A 32 3.77 -2.59 -3.39
CA GLN A 32 4.48 -3.24 -4.50
C GLN A 32 3.53 -3.80 -5.56
N ARG A 33 2.36 -4.30 -5.15
CA ARG A 33 1.34 -4.80 -6.07
C ARG A 33 0.86 -3.72 -7.06
N VAL A 34 0.98 -2.45 -6.72
CA VAL A 34 0.59 -1.30 -7.56
C VAL A 34 1.78 -0.42 -7.95
N GLU A 35 3.01 -0.91 -7.80
CA GLU A 35 4.23 -0.17 -8.14
C GLU A 35 4.24 0.26 -9.62
N TYR A 36 3.71 -0.58 -10.50
CA TYR A 36 3.60 -0.31 -11.94
C TYR A 36 2.71 0.90 -12.28
N LEU A 37 1.92 1.40 -11.32
CA LEU A 37 1.07 2.59 -11.46
C LEU A 37 1.75 3.87 -10.95
N LEU A 38 2.93 3.77 -10.35
CA LEU A 38 3.68 4.93 -9.86
C LEU A 38 4.32 5.68 -11.04
N GLU A 39 4.05 6.98 -11.12
CA GLU A 39 4.60 7.85 -12.18
C GLU A 39 5.90 8.55 -11.74
N GLU A 40 6.01 8.91 -10.46
CA GLU A 40 7.14 9.64 -9.91
C GLU A 40 8.24 8.70 -9.39
N GLN A 41 9.43 8.76 -9.97
CA GLN A 41 10.59 7.94 -9.55
C GLN A 41 10.91 8.11 -8.05
N GLU A 42 10.73 9.33 -7.50
CA GLU A 42 10.96 9.58 -6.08
C GLU A 42 10.05 8.74 -5.16
N VAL A 43 8.83 8.42 -5.60
CA VAL A 43 7.90 7.58 -4.85
C VAL A 43 8.32 6.11 -4.93
N VAL A 44 8.79 5.65 -6.10
CA VAL A 44 9.38 4.32 -6.28
C VAL A 44 10.59 4.14 -5.36
N ASP A 45 11.47 5.13 -5.27
CA ASP A 45 12.63 5.10 -4.39
C ASP A 45 12.25 5.04 -2.90
N CYS A 46 11.16 5.74 -2.51
CA CYS A 46 10.61 5.65 -1.16
C CYS A 46 10.07 4.24 -0.85
N LEU A 47 9.39 3.60 -1.80
CA LEU A 47 8.90 2.24 -1.67
C LEU A 47 10.05 1.23 -1.54
N ALA A 48 11.07 1.35 -2.39
CA ALA A 48 12.26 0.50 -2.33
C ALA A 48 12.99 0.63 -0.98
N SER A 49 13.01 1.84 -0.40
CA SER A 49 13.62 2.08 0.90
C SER A 49 12.88 1.39 2.05
N LEU A 50 11.55 1.23 1.97
CA LEU A 50 10.80 0.44 2.95
C LEU A 50 11.24 -1.03 2.94
N GLY A 51 11.51 -1.60 1.76
CA GLY A 51 12.12 -2.93 1.63
C GLY A 51 13.48 -3.00 2.30
N ARG A 52 14.36 -2.01 2.02
CA ARG A 52 15.68 -1.92 2.65
C ARG A 52 15.62 -1.82 4.17
N TYR A 53 14.62 -1.13 4.73
CA TYR A 53 14.43 -1.07 6.18
C TYR A 53 14.07 -2.46 6.75
N LEU A 54 13.15 -3.16 6.09
CA LEU A 54 12.77 -4.51 6.50
C LEU A 54 13.95 -5.49 6.40
N ASP A 55 14.84 -5.32 5.42
CA ASP A 55 16.07 -6.09 5.29
C ASP A 55 17.19 -5.67 6.28
N GLY A 56 16.97 -4.61 7.07
CA GLY A 56 17.94 -4.09 8.04
C GLY A 56 19.07 -3.27 7.43
N ALA A 57 18.95 -2.86 6.17
CA ALA A 57 19.95 -2.09 5.44
C ALA A 57 19.87 -0.56 5.68
N ILE A 58 18.77 -0.09 6.28
CA ILE A 58 18.63 1.30 6.78
C ILE A 58 17.97 1.26 8.17
N ASP A 59 18.25 2.27 8.98
CA ASP A 59 17.74 2.37 10.35
C ASP A 59 16.36 3.05 10.44
N HIS A 60 15.83 3.14 11.66
CA HIS A 60 14.52 3.74 11.93
C HIS A 60 14.49 5.26 11.68
N GLU A 61 15.59 5.98 11.95
CA GLU A 61 15.66 7.43 11.70
C GLU A 61 15.59 7.71 10.20
N GLN A 62 16.31 6.93 9.40
CA GLN A 62 16.24 6.99 7.94
C GLN A 62 14.82 6.66 7.43
N LEU A 63 14.18 5.63 7.99
CA LEU A 63 12.79 5.30 7.64
C LEU A 63 11.84 6.46 7.94
N GLU A 64 11.95 7.12 9.09
CA GLU A 64 11.12 8.28 9.43
C GLU A 64 11.27 9.42 8.42
N GLN A 65 12.51 9.73 8.02
CA GLN A 65 12.79 10.78 7.04
C GLN A 65 12.15 10.45 5.68
N ILE A 66 12.24 9.19 5.26
CA ILE A 66 11.65 8.70 4.01
C ILE A 66 10.12 8.72 4.09
N SER A 67 9.55 8.35 5.23
CA SER A 67 8.10 8.41 5.49
C SER A 67 7.57 9.84 5.38
N ARG A 68 8.28 10.83 5.95
CA ARG A 68 7.94 12.26 5.80
C ARG A 68 8.07 12.74 4.36
N ARG A 69 9.04 12.24 3.60
CA ARG A 69 9.18 12.55 2.16
C ARG A 69 8.00 11.99 1.36
N ALA A 70 7.68 10.70 1.51
CA ALA A 70 6.56 10.07 0.82
C ALA A 70 5.22 10.75 1.13
N ALA A 71 5.00 11.16 2.38
CA ALA A 71 3.82 11.94 2.76
C ALA A 71 3.74 13.29 2.04
N ARG A 72 4.87 13.99 1.84
CA ARG A 72 4.91 15.24 1.07
C ARG A 72 4.60 15.00 -0.41
N LEU A 73 5.21 13.99 -1.01
CA LEU A 73 4.97 13.62 -2.41
C LEU A 73 3.48 13.30 -2.65
N ALA A 74 2.88 12.45 -1.80
CA ALA A 74 1.46 12.10 -1.89
C ALA A 74 0.53 13.34 -1.79
N ASN A 75 0.85 14.29 -0.91
CA ASN A 75 0.06 15.51 -0.75
C ASN A 75 0.27 16.53 -1.89
N GLN A 76 1.36 16.44 -2.63
CA GLN A 76 1.67 17.31 -3.78
C GLN A 76 1.22 16.72 -5.12
N HIS A 77 0.89 15.44 -5.16
CA HIS A 77 0.44 14.75 -6.36
C HIS A 77 -0.88 15.36 -6.86
N GLN A 78 -0.82 16.12 -7.96
CA GLN A 78 -1.95 16.92 -8.44
C GLN A 78 -3.06 16.12 -9.14
N GLY A 79 -3.01 14.78 -9.11
CA GLY A 79 -3.66 13.95 -10.12
C GLY A 79 -3.02 14.14 -11.50
N SER A 80 -2.91 13.08 -12.31
CA SER A 80 -2.43 13.28 -13.68
C SER A 80 -3.47 14.07 -14.49
N LYS A 81 -2.98 14.94 -15.36
CA LYS A 81 -3.82 15.72 -16.31
C LYS A 81 -4.36 14.84 -17.45
N SER A 82 -4.16 13.52 -17.39
CA SER A 82 -4.52 12.61 -18.47
C SER A 82 -6.03 12.41 -18.54
N LEU A 83 -6.55 12.52 -19.77
CA LEU A 83 -7.96 12.30 -20.10
C LEU A 83 -8.33 10.81 -20.15
N ASP A 84 -7.34 9.91 -20.08
CA ASP A 84 -7.53 8.45 -20.10
C ASP A 84 -7.99 7.88 -18.75
N GLY A 85 -8.03 8.70 -17.70
CA GLY A 85 -8.44 8.33 -16.36
C GLY A 85 -7.31 7.80 -15.46
N CYS A 86 -6.18 7.34 -16.01
CA CYS A 86 -5.09 6.68 -15.25
C CYS A 86 -4.51 7.54 -14.11
N GLY A 87 -4.64 8.85 -14.17
CA GLY A 87 -4.12 9.77 -13.16
C GLY A 87 -4.65 9.55 -11.73
N HIS A 88 -5.83 8.97 -11.55
CA HIS A 88 -6.35 8.63 -10.22
C HIS A 88 -5.74 7.33 -9.65
N ALA A 89 -5.32 6.42 -10.52
CA ALA A 89 -4.61 5.21 -10.12
C ALA A 89 -3.23 5.56 -9.56
N ALA A 90 -2.50 6.45 -10.24
CA ALA A 90 -1.18 6.94 -9.80
C ALA A 90 -1.22 7.68 -8.45
N VAL A 91 -2.22 8.56 -8.26
CA VAL A 91 -2.45 9.23 -6.96
C VAL A 91 -2.67 8.20 -5.86
N SER A 92 -3.56 7.24 -6.10
CA SER A 92 -3.90 6.23 -5.10
C SER A 92 -2.71 5.32 -4.80
N ALA A 93 -1.95 4.91 -5.81
CA ALA A 93 -0.71 4.15 -5.63
C ALA A 93 0.31 4.93 -4.78
N THR A 94 0.47 6.24 -5.02
CA THR A 94 1.34 7.10 -4.21
C THR A 94 0.89 7.19 -2.75
N TYR A 95 -0.42 7.31 -2.50
CA TYR A 95 -0.95 7.26 -1.14
C TYR A 95 -0.82 5.88 -0.47
N ALA A 96 -0.82 4.79 -1.25
CA ALA A 96 -0.52 3.46 -0.74
C ALA A 96 0.92 3.39 -0.19
N VAL A 97 1.90 3.89 -0.96
CA VAL A 97 3.31 3.97 -0.53
C VAL A 97 3.46 4.83 0.73
N ALA A 98 2.88 6.02 0.75
CA ALA A 98 2.94 6.91 1.91
C ALA A 98 2.28 6.29 3.16
N SER A 99 1.17 5.56 2.99
CA SER A 99 0.51 4.86 4.10
C SER A 99 1.33 3.66 4.60
N ALA A 100 1.99 2.93 3.70
CA ALA A 100 2.87 1.82 4.04
C ALA A 100 4.06 2.29 4.89
N LEU A 101 4.76 3.35 4.45
CA LEU A 101 5.88 3.95 5.18
C LEU A 101 5.47 4.57 6.52
N ALA A 102 4.20 4.94 6.69
CA ALA A 102 3.66 5.42 7.97
C ALA A 102 3.18 4.29 8.90
N GLY A 103 3.37 3.03 8.53
CA GLY A 103 2.88 1.87 9.28
C GLY A 103 1.35 1.74 9.29
N LYS A 104 0.63 2.46 8.41
CA LYS A 104 -0.84 2.43 8.30
C LYS A 104 -1.27 1.33 7.34
N ALA A 105 -1.04 0.09 7.75
CA ALA A 105 -1.11 -1.08 6.86
C ALA A 105 -2.48 -1.27 6.18
N LEU A 106 -3.59 -1.14 6.92
CA LEU A 106 -4.94 -1.23 6.34
C LEU A 106 -5.23 -0.11 5.33
N ARG A 107 -4.76 1.11 5.61
CA ARG A 107 -4.94 2.24 4.70
C ARG A 107 -4.09 2.09 3.43
N ALA A 108 -2.88 1.52 3.55
CA ALA A 108 -2.06 1.16 2.40
C ALA A 108 -2.77 0.13 1.52
N ALA A 109 -3.37 -0.90 2.12
CA ALA A 109 -4.17 -1.90 1.42
C ALA A 109 -5.39 -1.30 0.71
N GLU A 110 -6.13 -0.40 1.35
CA GLU A 110 -7.28 0.28 0.73
C GLU A 110 -6.88 1.08 -0.51
N TYR A 111 -5.83 1.91 -0.41
CA TYR A 111 -5.33 2.68 -1.54
C TYR A 111 -4.79 1.80 -2.67
N ALA A 112 -4.09 0.72 -2.34
CA ALA A 112 -3.59 -0.23 -3.33
C ALA A 112 -4.72 -0.94 -4.07
N ALA A 113 -5.74 -1.42 -3.35
CA ALA A 113 -6.90 -2.05 -3.99
C ALA A 113 -7.63 -1.07 -4.91
N TYR A 114 -7.84 0.17 -4.45
CA TYR A 114 -8.44 1.20 -5.28
C TYR A 114 -7.62 1.49 -6.52
N ALA A 115 -6.30 1.68 -6.39
CA ALA A 115 -5.40 1.94 -7.52
C ALA A 115 -5.44 0.81 -8.56
N ALA A 116 -5.40 -0.45 -8.10
CA ALA A 116 -5.46 -1.62 -8.97
C ALA A 116 -6.79 -1.71 -9.73
N VAL A 117 -7.92 -1.63 -9.03
CA VAL A 117 -9.26 -1.71 -9.63
C VAL A 117 -9.50 -0.55 -10.60
N TYR A 118 -9.12 0.66 -10.18
CA TYR A 118 -9.23 1.84 -11.02
C TYR A 118 -8.35 1.71 -12.28
N GLY A 119 -7.10 1.27 -12.13
CA GLY A 119 -6.17 1.12 -13.25
C GLY A 119 -6.63 0.10 -14.30
N GLN A 120 -7.41 -0.90 -13.89
CA GLN A 120 -7.91 -1.94 -14.80
C GLN A 120 -9.23 -1.60 -15.49
N GLY A 121 -10.13 -0.87 -14.82
CA GLY A 121 -11.50 -0.66 -15.33
C GLY A 121 -12.04 0.76 -15.17
N GLY A 122 -11.19 1.72 -14.79
CA GLY A 122 -11.54 3.11 -14.62
C GLY A 122 -12.63 3.35 -13.57
N TYR A 123 -13.38 4.44 -13.73
CA TYR A 123 -14.39 4.89 -12.77
C TYR A 123 -15.56 3.91 -12.58
N GLY A 124 -15.93 3.18 -13.63
CA GLY A 124 -17.00 2.18 -13.57
C GLY A 124 -16.65 1.02 -12.64
N ALA A 125 -15.40 0.55 -12.68
CA ALA A 125 -14.96 -0.59 -11.88
C ALA A 125 -14.86 -0.26 -10.39
N VAL A 126 -14.42 0.94 -10.00
CA VAL A 126 -14.37 1.31 -8.56
C VAL A 126 -15.74 1.52 -7.94
N SER A 127 -16.78 1.69 -8.76
CA SER A 127 -18.17 1.78 -8.28
C SER A 127 -18.81 0.39 -8.09
N ASP A 128 -18.17 -0.66 -8.59
CA ASP A 128 -18.61 -2.04 -8.47
C ASP A 128 -17.86 -2.75 -7.31
N PRO A 129 -18.54 -3.12 -6.22
CA PRO A 129 -17.92 -3.85 -5.12
C PRO A 129 -17.28 -5.19 -5.54
N GLU A 130 -17.81 -5.86 -6.58
CA GLU A 130 -17.27 -7.15 -7.03
C GLU A 130 -15.89 -7.01 -7.68
N ALA A 131 -15.60 -5.86 -8.29
CA ALA A 131 -14.30 -5.58 -8.90
C ALA A 131 -13.13 -5.64 -7.89
N PHE A 132 -13.41 -5.40 -6.60
CA PHE A 132 -12.40 -5.48 -5.54
C PHE A 132 -12.13 -6.91 -5.05
N GLY A 133 -12.94 -7.90 -5.46
CA GLY A 133 -12.88 -9.25 -4.91
C GLY A 133 -11.50 -9.90 -5.01
N VAL A 134 -10.81 -9.73 -6.16
CA VAL A 134 -9.46 -10.25 -6.40
C VAL A 134 -8.44 -9.62 -5.45
N GLU A 135 -8.46 -8.29 -5.32
CA GLU A 135 -7.55 -7.55 -4.45
C GLU A 135 -7.79 -7.89 -2.98
N PHE A 136 -9.06 -7.97 -2.56
CA PHE A 136 -9.41 -8.25 -1.17
C PHE A 136 -9.04 -9.67 -0.74
N ALA A 137 -9.23 -10.66 -1.62
CA ALA A 137 -8.81 -12.03 -1.37
C ALA A 137 -7.28 -12.13 -1.27
N TRP A 138 -6.56 -11.51 -2.19
CA TRP A 138 -5.09 -11.49 -2.17
C TRP A 138 -4.55 -10.82 -0.91
N GLN A 139 -5.06 -9.65 -0.52
CA GLN A 139 -4.63 -8.93 0.68
C GLN A 139 -4.82 -9.75 1.96
N THR A 140 -5.97 -10.40 2.09
CA THR A 140 -6.26 -11.25 3.26
C THR A 140 -5.25 -12.40 3.34
N LYS A 141 -5.07 -13.15 2.24
CA LYS A 141 -4.11 -14.25 2.16
C LYS A 141 -2.67 -13.79 2.41
N CYS A 142 -2.29 -12.63 1.86
CA CYS A 142 -0.96 -12.06 2.06
C CYS A 142 -0.68 -11.78 3.54
N LEU A 143 -1.62 -11.14 4.25
CA LEU A 143 -1.46 -10.88 5.69
C LEU A 143 -1.39 -12.19 6.50
N GLU A 144 -2.20 -13.20 6.16
CA GLU A 144 -2.13 -14.53 6.78
C GLU A 144 -0.75 -15.18 6.61
N SER A 145 -0.22 -15.19 5.37
CA SER A 145 1.10 -15.76 5.06
C SER A 145 2.22 -15.04 5.82
N LEU A 146 2.21 -13.70 5.83
CA LEU A 146 3.20 -12.90 6.54
C LEU A 146 3.14 -13.13 8.05
N ALA A 147 1.94 -13.18 8.65
CA ALA A 147 1.76 -13.46 10.06
C ALA A 147 2.21 -14.88 10.44
N ALA A 148 2.08 -15.84 9.52
CA ALA A 148 2.57 -17.21 9.69
C ALA A 148 4.08 -17.38 9.43
N GLY A 149 4.80 -16.32 9.04
CA GLY A 149 6.21 -16.39 8.67
C GLY A 149 6.48 -17.17 7.37
N ARG A 150 5.45 -17.35 6.54
CA ARG A 150 5.56 -18.00 5.23
C ARG A 150 5.87 -16.92 4.20
N VAL A 151 7.15 -16.76 3.88
CA VAL A 151 7.58 -15.99 2.72
C VAL A 151 7.43 -16.93 1.51
N GLU A 152 6.43 -16.67 0.65
CA GLU A 152 6.35 -17.30 -0.68
C GLU A 152 7.33 -16.60 -1.63
#